data_AF-A0A931IS01-F1
#
_entry.id   AF-A0A931IS01-F1
#
_cell.length_a   1.000
_cell.length_b   1.000
_cell.length_c   1.000
_cell.angle_alpha   90.00
_cell.angle_beta   90.00
_cell.angle_gamma   90.00
#
_symmetry.space_group_name_H-M   'P 1'
#
loop_
_entity.id
_entity.type
_entity.pdbx_description
1 polymer ?
#
loop_
_entity_poly.entity_id
_entity_poly.type
_entity_poly.pdbx_seq_one_letter_code
_entity_poly.pdbx_strand_id
1 'polypeptide(L)'
;MSNPDNPERMEPVSGEPVESDGVYRNEWGRDEKLKRGDTFPSDPMLGATEWKQVELTFDNHHEGRTDPRLTPHDDDDNPEAHMQHPRRHTTSNKDKD
;
A
#
# COMPACT_ATOMS: atom_id res chain seq x y z
N MET A 1 13.14 22.87 11.48
CA MET A 1 12.62 21.57 11.97
C MET A 1 13.22 20.52 11.05
N SER A 2 14.27 19.83 11.50
CA SER A 2 14.91 18.75 10.74
C SER A 2 14.43 17.44 11.35
N ASN A 3 13.72 16.61 10.58
CA ASN A 3 13.22 15.32 11.06
C ASN A 3 14.40 14.40 11.40
N PRO A 4 14.48 13.84 12.62
CA PRO A 4 15.64 13.07 13.08
C PRO A 4 15.40 11.55 13.02
N ASP A 5 14.83 11.01 11.94
CA ASP A 5 14.83 9.56 11.65
C ASP A 5 14.29 9.31 10.23
N ASN A 6 15.16 9.44 9.23
CA ASN A 6 15.02 8.68 8.00
C ASN A 6 16.46 8.38 7.61
N PRO A 7 17.00 7.17 7.89
CA PRO A 7 18.28 6.83 7.27
C PRO A 7 18.04 7.03 5.78
N GLU A 8 18.81 7.90 5.16
CA GLU A 8 18.76 8.14 3.72
C GLU A 8 18.92 6.76 3.09
N ARG A 9 17.80 6.14 2.69
CA ARG A 9 17.80 4.78 2.16
C ARG A 9 18.67 4.86 0.92
N MET A 10 19.83 4.21 0.98
CA MET A 10 20.71 4.08 -0.17
C MET A 10 19.96 3.25 -1.21
N GLU A 11 20.03 3.69 -2.46
CA GLU A 11 19.48 2.91 -3.55
C GLU A 11 20.33 1.63 -3.71
N PRO A 12 19.70 0.48 -4.03
CA PRO A 12 20.44 -0.76 -4.20
C PRO A 12 21.44 -0.67 -5.37
N VAL A 13 22.56 -1.35 -5.24
CA VAL A 13 23.63 -1.36 -6.25
C VAL A 13 23.64 -2.66 -7.04
N SER A 14 24.15 -2.64 -8.27
CA SER A 14 24.43 -3.86 -9.05
C SER A 14 25.14 -4.93 -8.21
N GLY A 15 24.64 -6.17 -8.26
CA GLY A 15 25.13 -7.29 -7.46
C GLY A 15 24.33 -7.57 -6.19
N GLU A 16 23.49 -6.63 -5.74
CA GLU A 16 22.58 -6.86 -4.62
C GLU A 16 21.30 -7.62 -5.05
N PRO A 17 20.66 -8.36 -4.14
CA PRO A 17 19.38 -9.00 -4.42
C PRO A 17 18.24 -7.98 -4.44
N VAL A 18 17.31 -8.18 -5.38
CA VAL A 18 16.12 -7.36 -5.54
C VAL A 18 15.11 -7.70 -4.44
N GLU A 19 14.70 -6.70 -3.65
CA GLU A 19 13.80 -6.90 -2.51
C GLU A 19 12.32 -7.02 -2.89
N SER A 20 11.91 -6.42 -4.01
CA SER A 20 10.50 -6.33 -4.40
C SER A 20 10.33 -6.42 -5.92
N ASP A 21 9.22 -6.97 -6.38
CA ASP A 21 8.91 -7.03 -7.80
C ASP A 21 8.57 -5.63 -8.34
N GLY A 22 9.14 -5.28 -9.49
CA GLY A 22 8.92 -3.94 -10.04
C GLY A 22 9.75 -3.60 -11.25
N VAL A 23 9.66 -2.34 -11.65
CA VAL A 23 10.54 -1.74 -12.65
C VAL A 23 11.52 -0.85 -11.92
N TYR A 24 12.80 -1.04 -12.25
CA TYR A 24 13.92 -0.31 -11.70
C TYR A 24 14.64 0.45 -12.80
N ARG A 25 15.12 1.65 -12.49
CA ARG A 25 15.86 2.52 -13.39
C ARG A 25 17.29 2.67 -12.91
N ASN A 26 18.26 2.43 -13.79
CA ASN A 26 19.66 2.68 -13.48
C ASN A 26 20.04 4.16 -13.66
N GLU A 27 21.25 4.54 -13.24
CA GLU A 27 21.78 5.90 -13.40
C GLU A 27 21.86 6.40 -14.85
N TRP A 28 21.95 5.47 -15.81
CA TRP A 28 21.94 5.81 -17.24
C TRP A 28 20.53 6.06 -17.79
N GLY A 29 19.49 5.83 -16.98
CA GLY A 29 18.09 6.03 -17.34
C GLY A 29 17.45 4.83 -18.05
N ARG A 30 18.09 3.66 -18.02
CA ARG A 30 17.52 2.40 -18.54
C ARG A 30 16.56 1.79 -17.52
N ASP A 31 15.37 1.43 -17.99
CA ASP A 31 14.37 0.71 -17.21
C ASP A 31 14.49 -0.80 -17.38
N GLU A 32 14.44 -1.52 -16.28
CA GLU A 32 14.45 -2.98 -16.27
C GLU A 32 13.43 -3.53 -15.28
N LYS A 33 12.65 -4.51 -15.74
CA LYS A 33 11.69 -5.21 -14.89
C LYS A 33 12.41 -6.33 -14.17
N LEU A 34 12.49 -6.23 -12.84
CA LEU A 34 13.15 -7.20 -11.98
C LEU A 34 12.15 -7.79 -11.00
N LYS A 35 12.35 -9.06 -10.67
CA LYS A 35 11.54 -9.77 -9.69
C LYS A 35 12.26 -9.85 -8.36
N ARG A 36 11.50 -9.99 -7.29
CA ARG A 36 12.07 -10.24 -5.97
C ARG A 36 12.93 -11.51 -6.01
N GLY A 37 14.17 -11.39 -5.54
CA GLY A 37 15.16 -12.46 -5.55
C GLY A 37 16.07 -12.50 -6.77
N ASP A 38 15.79 -11.71 -7.81
CA ASP A 38 16.76 -11.47 -8.89
C ASP A 38 17.95 -10.67 -8.36
N THR A 39 19.03 -10.59 -9.13
CA THR A 39 20.20 -9.76 -8.80
C THR A 39 20.25 -8.56 -9.74
N PHE A 40 20.51 -7.37 -9.20
CA PHE A 40 20.65 -6.17 -10.01
C PHE A 40 21.83 -6.33 -11.00
N PRO A 41 21.59 -6.23 -12.32
CA PRO A 41 22.65 -6.42 -13.30
C PRO A 41 23.60 -5.22 -13.30
N SER A 42 24.85 -5.46 -13.71
CA SER A 42 25.79 -4.39 -14.02
C SER A 42 25.45 -3.74 -15.36
N ASP A 43 25.60 -2.43 -15.44
CA ASP A 43 25.48 -1.71 -16.71
C ASP A 43 26.75 -1.92 -17.56
N PRO A 44 26.64 -2.19 -18.88
CA PRO A 44 27.82 -2.41 -19.74
C PRO A 44 28.74 -1.18 -19.87
N MET A 45 28.22 0.03 -19.68
CA MET A 45 28.97 1.28 -19.83
C MET A 45 29.52 1.78 -18.50
N LEU A 46 28.72 1.70 -17.43
CA LEU A 46 29.08 2.24 -16.11
C LEU A 46 29.56 1.18 -15.11
N GLY A 47 29.32 -0.11 -15.37
CA GLY A 47 29.67 -1.19 -14.47
C GLY A 47 28.69 -1.30 -13.30
N ALA A 48 29.16 -1.08 -12.08
CA ALA A 48 28.32 -1.11 -10.89
C ALA A 48 27.55 0.21 -10.80
N THR A 49 26.22 0.14 -10.85
CA THR A 49 25.34 1.32 -10.82
C THR A 49 24.29 1.20 -9.74
N GLU A 50 23.78 2.34 -9.29
CA GLU A 50 22.62 2.42 -8.42
C GLU A 50 21.32 2.18 -9.21
N TRP A 51 20.34 1.54 -8.56
CA TRP A 51 19.07 1.18 -9.14
C TRP A 51 17.92 1.77 -8.34
N LYS A 52 17.11 2.59 -8.99
CA LYS A 52 15.95 3.23 -8.38
C LYS A 52 14.66 2.56 -8.76
N GLN A 53 13.85 2.16 -7.78
CA GLN A 53 12.51 1.64 -8.08
C GLN A 53 11.62 2.77 -8.63
N VAL A 54 11.14 2.60 -9.86
CA VAL A 54 10.24 3.56 -10.52
C VAL A 54 8.80 3.10 -10.52
N GLU A 55 8.57 1.78 -10.52
CA GLU A 55 7.22 1.20 -10.46
C GLU A 55 7.23 -0.05 -9.57
N LEU A 56 6.28 -0.12 -8.64
CA LEU A 56 6.06 -1.30 -7.81
C LEU A 56 5.07 -2.23 -8.52
N THR A 57 5.49 -3.47 -8.81
CA THR A 57 4.57 -4.51 -9.26
C THR A 57 4.10 -5.29 -8.05
N PHE A 58 2.83 -5.19 -7.69
CA PHE A 58 2.23 -6.03 -6.65
C PHE A 58 1.10 -6.87 -7.23
N ASP A 59 1.12 -8.17 -6.93
CA ASP A 59 -0.01 -9.04 -7.20
C ASP A 59 -1.00 -8.93 -6.04
N ASN A 60 -2.17 -8.38 -6.33
CA ASN A 60 -3.20 -8.15 -5.34
C ASN A 60 -4.05 -9.42 -5.20
N HIS A 61 -3.44 -10.53 -4.71
CA HIS A 61 -4.13 -11.81 -4.53
C HIS A 61 -5.03 -11.86 -3.28
N HIS A 62 -5.80 -10.80 -3.02
CA HIS A 62 -6.88 -10.88 -2.05
C HIS A 62 -8.20 -10.93 -2.81
N GLU A 63 -9.13 -11.79 -2.40
CA GLU A 63 -10.44 -11.98 -3.05
C GLU A 63 -11.36 -10.74 -2.94
N GLY A 64 -10.83 -9.57 -2.54
CA GLY A 64 -11.61 -8.35 -2.33
C GLY A 64 -12.69 -8.49 -1.25
N ARG A 65 -12.62 -9.53 -0.40
CA ARG A 65 -13.68 -9.83 0.55
C ARG A 65 -13.52 -8.99 1.81
N THR A 66 -14.49 -8.10 2.03
CA THR A 66 -14.67 -7.40 3.30
C THR A 66 -14.86 -8.42 4.42
N ASP A 67 -14.24 -8.17 5.59
CA ASP A 67 -14.46 -9.00 6.79
C ASP A 67 -15.97 -9.18 7.01
N PRO A 68 -16.46 -10.42 7.21
CA PRO A 68 -17.89 -10.67 7.40
C PRO A 68 -18.52 -9.81 8.50
N ARG A 69 -17.77 -9.44 9.55
CA ARG A 69 -18.27 -8.57 10.65
C ARG A 69 -18.48 -7.12 10.24
N LEU A 70 -17.83 -6.68 9.15
CA LEU A 70 -17.97 -5.34 8.58
C LEU A 70 -18.99 -5.30 7.45
N THR A 71 -19.54 -6.45 7.06
CA THR A 71 -20.61 -6.53 6.07
C THR A 71 -21.94 -6.42 6.82
N PRO A 72 -22.79 -5.43 6.51
CA PRO A 72 -24.13 -5.36 7.09
C PRO A 72 -24.90 -6.65 6.76
N HIS A 73 -25.48 -7.28 7.77
CA HIS A 73 -26.39 -8.41 7.59
C HIS A 73 -27.82 -7.91 7.74
N ASP A 74 -28.69 -8.19 6.76
CA ASP A 74 -30.12 -7.83 6.79
C ASP A 74 -30.93 -8.63 7.84
N ASP A 75 -30.32 -9.62 8.51
CA ASP A 75 -30.98 -10.43 9.53
C ASP A 75 -31.20 -9.68 10.87
N ASP A 76 -30.72 -8.44 10.99
CA ASP A 76 -31.05 -7.56 12.11
C ASP A 76 -32.31 -6.74 11.81
N ASP A 77 -33.48 -7.36 11.99
CA ASP A 77 -34.81 -6.71 11.97
C ASP A 77 -34.98 -5.63 13.06
N ASN A 78 -33.98 -5.45 13.94
CA ASN A 78 -34.04 -4.53 15.07
C ASN A 78 -33.09 -3.33 14.88
N PRO A 79 -33.54 -2.25 14.21
CA PRO A 79 -32.73 -1.04 14.03
C PRO A 79 -32.34 -0.39 15.35
N GLU A 80 -33.02 -0.68 16.45
CA GLU A 80 -32.74 -0.15 17.78
C GLU A 80 -31.49 -0.77 18.43
N ALA A 81 -31.13 -2.01 18.07
CA ALA A 81 -29.97 -2.71 18.65
C ALA A 81 -28.64 -2.02 18.30
N HIS A 82 -28.55 -1.40 17.12
CA HIS A 82 -27.34 -0.72 16.63
C HIS A 82 -27.24 0.74 17.08
N MET A 83 -28.21 1.24 17.85
CA MET A 83 -28.34 2.65 18.19
C MET A 83 -28.05 2.92 19.68
N GLN A 84 -26.98 2.34 20.21
CA GLN A 84 -26.61 2.41 21.64
C GLN A 84 -25.83 3.68 22.05
N HIS A 85 -25.80 4.71 21.20
CA HIS A 85 -25.04 5.92 21.53
C HIS A 85 -25.72 6.74 22.65
N PRO A 86 -24.97 7.15 23.69
CA PRO A 86 -25.53 7.82 24.87
C PRO A 86 -26.11 9.22 24.59
N ARG A 87 -25.90 9.77 23.39
CA ARG A 87 -26.47 11.05 22.92
C ARG A 87 -27.45 10.89 21.76
N ARG A 88 -28.18 9.77 21.71
CA ARG A 88 -29.21 9.58 20.68
C ARG A 88 -30.41 10.48 20.94
N HIS A 89 -30.81 11.25 19.94
CA HIS A 89 -32.07 11.99 19.94
C HIS A 89 -33.21 11.03 19.58
N THR A 90 -34.10 10.76 20.53
CA THR A 90 -35.23 9.81 20.38
C THR A 90 -36.49 10.45 19.79
N THR A 91 -36.48 11.75 19.56
CA THR A 91 -37.62 12.51 19.03
C THR A 91 -37.20 13.27 17.78
N SER A 92 -37.95 13.10 16.69
CA SER A 92 -37.81 13.89 15.47
C SER A 92 -38.66 15.15 15.61
N ASN A 93 -38.10 16.33 15.35
CA ASN A 93 -38.83 17.61 15.41
C ASN A 93 -39.80 17.84 14.24
N LYS A 94 -40.20 16.78 13.52
CA LYS A 94 -40.94 16.89 12.24
C LYS A 94 -42.45 17.13 12.40
N ASP A 95 -43.01 16.94 13.59
CA ASP A 95 -44.46 17.06 13.86
C ASP A 95 -44.77 18.07 14.98
N LYS A 96 -44.20 19.28 14.91
CA LYS A 96 -44.62 20.42 15.74
C LYS A 96 -45.07 21.58 14.84
N ASP A 97 -46.34 21.53 14.45
CA ASP A 97 -47.14 22.67 14.00
C ASP A 97 -48.20 22.99 15.09
#